data_AF-A0A150H4C8-F1
#
_entry.id   AF-A0A150H4C8-F1
#
_cell.length_a   1.000
_cell.length_b   1.000
_cell.length_c   1.000
_cell.angle_alpha   90.00
_cell.angle_beta   90.00
_cell.angle_gamma   90.00
#
_symmetry.space_group_name_H-M   'P 1'
#
loop_
_entity.id
_entity.type
_entity.pdbx_description
1 polymer ?
#
loop_
_entity_poly.entity_id
_entity_poly.type
_entity_poly.pdbx_seq_one_letter_code
_entity_poly.pdbx_strand_id
1 'polypeptide(L)'
;MLEKLKRSEFSALGGPSTSGRDDQACRAGGSFVRCWQGKGRSDWNAVVAVTQSQRHMFLSDAKAIRRTGGVVVAPYLTVLGCALRKARQGKFDELHGKGLSPRWRKGVEIEYMESGGWMLYDFGHFG
;
A
#
# COMPACT_ATOMS: atom_id res chain seq x y z
N MET A 1 -24.29 5.53 8.50
CA MET A 1 -23.98 6.34 9.70
C MET A 1 -22.54 6.01 10.09
N LEU A 2 -21.57 6.82 9.64
CA LEU A 2 -20.15 6.66 10.00
C LEU A 2 -19.94 7.42 11.30
N GLU A 3 -19.68 6.70 12.39
CA GLU A 3 -19.33 7.33 13.67
C GLU A 3 -18.06 8.16 13.49
N LYS A 4 -18.14 9.43 13.89
CA LYS A 4 -17.03 10.39 13.90
C LYS A 4 -15.96 9.89 14.87
N LEU A 5 -14.86 9.35 14.34
CA LEU A 5 -13.65 9.06 15.11
C LEU A 5 -13.15 10.37 15.76
N LYS A 6 -13.00 10.35 17.09
CA LYS A 6 -12.69 11.55 17.88
C LYS A 6 -11.19 11.85 17.82
N ARG A 7 -10.88 13.15 17.76
CA ARG A 7 -9.52 13.74 17.68
C ARG A 7 -8.55 13.25 18.78
N SER A 8 -9.07 12.75 19.90
CA SER A 8 -8.30 12.18 21.02
C SER A 8 -7.66 10.81 20.73
N GLU A 9 -8.06 10.11 19.67
CA GLU A 9 -7.43 8.85 19.24
C GLU A 9 -6.16 9.09 18.41
N PHE A 10 -5.86 10.34 18.04
CA PHE A 10 -4.68 10.73 17.25
C PHE A 10 -3.47 11.11 18.10
N SER A 11 -3.60 11.26 19.42
CA SER A 11 -2.50 11.68 20.30
C SER A 11 -1.34 10.67 20.41
N ALA A 12 -1.46 9.47 19.81
CA ALA A 12 -0.39 8.47 19.71
C ALA A 12 0.39 8.50 18.38
N LEU A 13 0.31 9.61 17.62
CA LEU A 13 1.21 9.90 16.49
C LEU A 13 2.68 10.18 16.92
N GLY A 14 3.16 9.60 18.02
CA GLY A 14 4.55 9.66 18.45
C GLY A 14 4.87 8.74 19.64
N GLY A 15 5.74 7.76 19.42
CA GLY A 15 6.45 7.03 20.49
C GLY A 15 6.04 5.55 20.71
N PRO A 16 6.94 4.72 21.29
CA PRO A 16 7.02 3.27 21.02
C PRO A 16 6.19 2.36 21.96
N SER A 17 6.07 1.08 21.55
CA SER A 17 5.64 -0.14 22.29
C SER A 17 4.17 -0.54 22.12
N THR A 18 3.74 -1.80 21.96
CA THR A 18 4.34 -3.15 21.88
C THR A 18 3.22 -4.15 21.53
N SER A 19 3.57 -5.38 21.10
CA SER A 19 2.76 -6.62 21.06
C SER A 19 2.04 -7.01 19.76
N GLY A 20 2.84 -7.30 18.73
CA GLY A 20 2.52 -8.29 17.70
C GLY A 20 3.79 -9.08 17.42
N ARG A 21 3.71 -10.42 17.28
CA ARG A 21 4.90 -11.27 17.08
C ARG A 21 5.74 -10.73 15.92
N ASP A 22 6.97 -10.33 16.25
CA ASP A 22 8.07 -9.99 15.35
C ASP A 22 8.04 -8.62 14.66
N ASP A 23 7.56 -7.55 15.32
CA ASP A 23 7.87 -6.17 14.92
C ASP A 23 9.29 -5.78 15.40
N GLN A 24 10.33 -5.98 14.58
CA GLN A 24 11.71 -5.56 14.89
C GLN A 24 11.97 -4.14 14.34
N ALA A 25 12.09 -3.15 15.23
CA ALA A 25 12.48 -1.80 14.87
C ALA A 25 14.02 -1.71 14.77
N CYS A 26 14.59 -1.91 13.58
CA CYS A 26 16.03 -1.82 13.36
C CYS A 26 16.46 -0.36 13.11
N ARG A 27 17.10 0.27 14.09
CA ARG A 27 17.86 1.52 13.89
C ARG A 27 19.31 1.19 13.55
N ALA A 28 19.65 1.11 12.27
CA ALA A 28 21.03 1.32 11.77
C ALA A 28 21.03 1.50 10.24
N GLY A 29 21.66 2.59 9.75
CA GLY A 29 22.26 2.66 8.41
C GLY A 29 21.38 2.63 7.16
N GLY A 30 20.05 2.66 7.30
CA GLY A 30 19.07 2.62 6.21
C GLY A 30 17.72 2.21 6.80
N SER A 31 16.86 3.18 7.06
CA SER A 31 15.82 3.07 8.09
C SER A 31 14.64 2.17 7.67
N PHE A 32 14.68 0.89 8.02
CA PHE A 32 13.48 0.04 8.06
C PHE A 32 12.55 0.54 9.17
N VAL A 33 11.31 0.88 8.83
CA VAL A 33 10.28 1.38 9.76
C VAL A 33 9.57 0.22 10.45
N ARG A 34 9.40 -0.91 9.75
CA ARG A 34 8.69 -2.08 10.25
C ARG A 34 9.02 -3.32 9.43
N CYS A 35 9.07 -4.49 10.04
CA CYS A 35 9.04 -5.78 9.34
C CYS A 35 8.11 -6.75 10.06
N TRP A 36 7.48 -7.67 9.32
CA TRP A 36 6.63 -8.73 9.89
C TRP A 36 6.52 -9.91 8.92
N GLN A 37 6.31 -11.10 9.47
CA GLN A 37 6.13 -12.31 8.67
C GLN A 37 4.74 -12.35 8.00
N GLY A 38 4.68 -12.76 6.73
CA GLY A 38 3.45 -12.92 5.97
C GLY A 38 2.56 -14.04 6.50
N LYS A 39 1.25 -13.96 6.19
CA LYS A 39 0.28 -15.03 6.49
C LYS A 39 0.66 -16.27 5.67
N GLY A 40 1.34 -17.24 6.31
CA GLY A 40 1.88 -18.43 5.64
C GLY A 40 3.36 -18.69 5.92
N ARG A 41 4.05 -17.79 6.65
CA ARG A 41 5.43 -17.93 7.15
C ARG A 41 6.56 -18.05 6.12
N SER A 42 6.27 -18.19 4.83
CA SER A 42 7.31 -18.23 3.78
C SER A 42 7.89 -16.84 3.45
N ASP A 43 7.07 -15.80 3.59
CA ASP A 43 7.40 -14.47 3.08
C ASP A 43 7.56 -13.47 4.23
N TRP A 44 8.45 -12.50 4.05
CA TRP A 44 8.63 -11.36 4.96
C TRP A 44 8.15 -10.07 4.30
N ASN A 45 7.49 -9.23 5.08
CA ASN A 45 7.09 -7.88 4.69
C ASN A 45 7.99 -6.88 5.40
N ALA A 46 8.40 -5.82 4.71
CA ALA A 46 9.16 -4.73 5.29
C ALA A 46 8.68 -3.39 4.75
N VAL A 47 8.68 -2.37 5.61
CA VAL A 47 8.45 -0.97 5.26
C VAL A 47 9.76 -0.24 5.46
N VAL A 48 10.23 0.42 4.42
CA VAL A 48 11.47 1.20 4.42
C VAL A 48 11.15 2.69 4.32
N ALA A 49 11.76 3.50 5.18
CA ALA A 49 11.76 4.94 5.03
C ALA A 49 12.81 5.30 3.98
N VAL A 50 12.37 5.98 2.94
CA VAL A 50 13.18 6.34 1.77
C VAL A 50 12.90 7.79 1.39
N THR A 51 13.86 8.43 0.74
CA THR A 51 13.64 9.75 0.13
C THR A 51 12.66 9.65 -1.04
N GLN A 52 12.12 10.78 -1.51
CA GLN A 52 11.23 10.78 -2.68
C GLN A 52 11.92 10.25 -3.94
N SER A 53 13.22 10.54 -4.13
CA SER A 53 14.01 10.03 -5.26
C SER A 53 14.18 8.51 -5.17
N GLN A 54 14.54 8.00 -4.00
CA GLN A 54 14.65 6.55 -3.76
C GLN A 54 13.31 5.85 -3.96
N ARG A 55 12.21 6.45 -3.49
CA ARG A 55 10.86 5.93 -3.74
C ARG A 55 10.57 5.79 -5.23
N HIS A 56 10.91 6.78 -6.05
CA HIS A 56 10.71 6.69 -7.50
C HIS A 56 11.54 5.58 -8.13
N MET A 57 12.81 5.44 -7.75
CA MET A 57 13.69 4.38 -8.23
C MET A 57 13.17 2.97 -7.86
N PHE A 58 12.75 2.78 -6.61
CA PHE A 58 12.16 1.51 -6.17
C PHE A 58 10.90 1.15 -6.97
N LEU A 59 10.05 2.13 -7.28
CA LEU A 59 8.82 1.91 -8.03
C LEU A 59 9.06 1.71 -9.54
N SER A 60 10.03 2.40 -10.14
CA SER A 60 10.41 2.18 -11.55
C SER A 60 10.98 0.78 -11.75
N ASP A 61 11.80 0.33 -10.79
CA ASP A 61 12.56 -0.91 -10.91
C ASP A 61 11.83 -2.11 -10.29
N ALA A 62 10.63 -1.90 -9.75
CA ALA A 62 9.84 -2.92 -9.05
C ALA A 62 9.68 -4.23 -9.84
N LYS A 63 9.52 -4.14 -11.17
CA LYS A 63 9.42 -5.32 -12.04
C LYS A 63 10.74 -6.07 -12.16
N ALA A 64 11.87 -5.35 -12.23
CA ALA A 64 13.19 -5.94 -12.28
C ALA A 64 13.53 -6.60 -10.94
N ILE A 65 13.31 -5.88 -9.83
CA ILE A 65 13.50 -6.35 -8.45
C ILE A 65 12.72 -7.65 -8.19
N ARG A 66 11.47 -7.73 -8.65
CA ARG A 66 10.66 -8.95 -8.53
C ARG A 66 11.24 -10.12 -9.32
N ARG A 67 11.73 -9.87 -10.53
CA ARG A 67 12.29 -10.92 -11.41
C ARG A 67 13.62 -11.46 -10.90
N THR A 68 14.47 -10.60 -10.38
CA THR A 68 15.83 -10.99 -9.96
C THR A 68 15.88 -11.48 -8.52
N GLY A 69 15.13 -10.84 -7.62
CA GLY A 69 15.20 -11.11 -6.18
C GLY A 69 13.92 -11.69 -5.57
N GLY A 70 12.86 -11.89 -6.35
CA GLY A 70 11.57 -12.35 -5.82
C GLY A 70 10.86 -11.32 -4.93
N VAL A 71 11.37 -10.09 -4.82
CA VAL A 71 10.83 -9.06 -3.92
C VAL A 71 9.74 -8.26 -4.61
N VAL A 72 8.58 -8.13 -3.95
CA VAL A 72 7.49 -7.27 -4.41
C VAL A 72 7.61 -5.89 -3.77
N VAL A 73 7.75 -4.86 -4.60
CA VAL A 73 7.80 -3.47 -4.15
C VAL A 73 6.45 -2.81 -4.41
N ALA A 74 5.88 -2.18 -3.37
CA ALA A 74 4.65 -1.41 -3.48
C ALA A 74 4.75 -0.12 -2.65
N PRO A 75 4.00 0.94 -3.01
CA PRO A 75 3.91 2.13 -2.17
C PRO A 75 3.35 1.77 -0.80
N TYR A 76 3.99 2.29 0.25
CA TYR A 76 3.41 2.24 1.59
C TYR A 76 2.13 3.07 1.64
N LEU A 77 1.06 2.48 2.17
CA LEU A 77 -0.22 3.15 2.35
C LEU A 77 -0.34 3.64 3.79
N THR A 78 -0.75 4.89 3.96
CA THR A 78 -1.19 5.39 5.25
C THR A 78 -2.45 4.67 5.70
N VAL A 79 -2.86 4.83 6.97
CA VAL A 79 -4.14 4.27 7.48
C VAL A 79 -5.32 4.68 6.59
N LEU A 80 -5.37 5.96 6.19
CA LEU A 80 -6.36 6.46 5.26
C LEU A 80 -6.26 5.77 3.89
N GLY A 81 -5.04 5.60 3.37
CA GLY A 81 -4.82 4.90 2.11
C GLY A 81 -5.30 3.43 2.15
N CYS A 82 -5.05 2.73 3.26
CA CYS A 82 -5.57 1.38 3.49
C CYS A 82 -7.10 1.34 3.53
N ALA A 83 -7.73 2.29 4.24
CA ALA A 83 -9.18 2.41 4.31
C ALA A 83 -9.79 2.67 2.92
N LEU A 84 -9.20 3.60 2.16
CA LEU A 84 -9.61 3.87 0.78
C LEU A 84 -9.46 2.64 -0.10
N ARG A 85 -8.34 1.93 -0.02
CA ARG A 85 -8.11 0.71 -0.81
C ARG A 85 -9.14 -0.37 -0.49
N LYS A 86 -9.45 -0.56 0.80
CA LYS A 86 -10.50 -1.50 1.24
C LYS A 86 -11.88 -1.09 0.73
N ALA A 87 -12.24 0.19 0.83
CA ALA A 87 -13.51 0.72 0.33
C ALA A 87 -13.65 0.58 -1.20
N ARG A 88 -12.53 0.67 -1.93
CA ARG A 88 -12.47 0.57 -3.39
C ARG A 88 -12.28 -0.85 -3.92
N GLN A 89 -12.01 -1.83 -3.04
CA GLN A 89 -11.73 -3.22 -3.42
C GLN A 89 -12.89 -3.84 -4.21
N GLY A 90 -14.14 -3.62 -3.77
CA GLY A 90 -15.31 -4.15 -4.49
C GLY A 90 -15.38 -3.67 -5.95
N LYS A 91 -14.98 -2.42 -6.21
CA LYS A 91 -14.93 -1.89 -7.58
C LYS A 91 -13.77 -2.46 -8.40
N PHE A 92 -12.62 -2.67 -7.75
CA PHE A 92 -11.50 -3.37 -8.36
C PHE A 92 -11.92 -4.77 -8.83
N ASP A 93 -12.59 -5.53 -7.96
CA ASP A 93 -13.02 -6.89 -8.24
C ASP A 93 -14.11 -6.91 -9.34
N GLU A 94 -15.02 -5.94 -9.36
CA GLU A 94 -16.02 -5.78 -10.42
C GLU A 94 -15.39 -5.56 -11.80
N LEU A 95 -14.43 -4.64 -11.91
CA LEU A 95 -13.71 -4.39 -13.17
C LEU A 95 -12.92 -5.62 -13.62
N HIS A 96 -12.34 -6.35 -12.68
CA HIS A 96 -11.63 -7.60 -12.96
C HIS A 96 -12.61 -8.66 -13.48
N GLY A 97 -13.77 -8.81 -12.84
CA GLY A 97 -14.83 -9.74 -13.27
C GLY A 97 -15.38 -9.43 -14.67
N LYS A 98 -15.30 -8.17 -15.12
CA LYS A 98 -15.64 -7.74 -16.48
C LYS A 98 -14.52 -7.95 -17.51
N GLY A 99 -13.36 -8.47 -17.11
CA GLY A 99 -12.21 -8.68 -18.01
C GLY A 99 -11.40 -7.41 -18.32
N LEU A 100 -11.61 -6.31 -17.60
CA LEU A 100 -11.00 -5.00 -17.88
C LEU A 100 -9.60 -4.83 -17.26
N SER A 101 -8.98 -5.90 -16.76
CA SER A 101 -7.59 -5.91 -16.26
C SER A 101 -7.21 -4.71 -15.34
N PRO A 102 -7.92 -4.50 -14.22
CA PRO A 102 -7.69 -3.34 -13.35
C PRO A 102 -6.34 -3.42 -12.63
N ARG A 103 -5.77 -2.25 -12.32
CA ARG A 103 -4.52 -2.08 -11.57
C ARG A 103 -4.62 -0.91 -10.58
N TRP A 104 -3.90 -1.02 -9.47
CA TRP A 104 -3.76 0.06 -8.51
C TRP A 104 -2.74 1.09 -9.00
N ARG A 105 -3.15 2.35 -9.14
CA ARG A 105 -2.27 3.48 -9.41
C ARG A 105 -2.09 4.32 -8.14
N LYS A 106 -0.84 4.76 -7.90
CA LYS A 106 -0.42 5.49 -6.69
C LYS A 106 -0.88 4.84 -5.36
N GLY A 107 -1.16 3.53 -5.39
CA GLY A 107 -1.59 2.74 -4.24
C GLY A 107 -3.10 2.75 -3.91
N VAL A 108 -3.89 3.72 -4.39
CA VAL A 108 -5.33 3.84 -4.04
C VAL A 108 -6.26 4.17 -5.21
N GLU A 109 -5.73 4.70 -6.31
CA GLU A 109 -6.49 4.94 -7.54
C GLU A 109 -6.63 3.63 -8.31
N ILE A 110 -7.69 3.46 -9.10
CA ILE A 110 -7.85 2.29 -9.98
C ILE A 110 -7.73 2.76 -11.43
N GLU A 111 -6.83 2.16 -12.18
CA GLU A 111 -6.85 2.23 -13.64
C GLU A 111 -7.26 0.89 -14.21
N TYR A 112 -7.89 0.89 -15.38
CA TYR A 112 -8.33 -0.32 -16.06
C TYR A 112 -8.14 -0.19 -17.57
N MET A 113 -8.06 -1.32 -18.26
CA MET A 113 -7.91 -1.39 -19.71
C MET A 113 -9.29 -1.49 -20.35
N GLU A 114 -9.62 -0.55 -21.22
CA GLU A 114 -10.86 -0.53 -21.98
C GLU A 114 -10.57 -0.04 -23.39
N SER A 115 -11.04 -0.78 -24.40
CA SER A 115 -10.89 -0.41 -25.82
C SER A 115 -9.44 -0.12 -26.25
N GLY A 116 -8.46 -0.80 -25.63
CA GLY A 116 -7.02 -0.62 -25.91
C GLY A 116 -6.37 0.57 -25.22
N GLY A 117 -7.09 1.32 -24.38
CA GLY A 117 -6.59 2.45 -23.59
C GLY A 117 -6.64 2.20 -22.08
N TRP A 118 -5.72 2.83 -21.35
CA TRP A 118 -5.78 2.88 -19.89
C TRP A 118 -6.71 4.01 -19.44
N MET A 119 -7.78 3.65 -18.74
CA MET A 119 -8.77 4.55 -18.17
C MET A 119 -8.55 4.66 -16.65
N LEU A 120 -8.69 5.87 -16.11
CA LEU A 120 -8.71 6.10 -14.66
C LEU A 120 -10.15 6.04 -14.17
N TYR A 121 -10.43 5.19 -13.19
CA TYR A 121 -11.75 5.13 -12.58
C TYR A 121 -11.98 6.36 -11.70
N ASP A 122 -13.00 7.14 -12.05
CA ASP A 122 -13.44 8.28 -11.23
C ASP A 122 -14.38 7.79 -10.13
N PHE A 123 -13.98 8.01 -8.88
CA PHE A 123 -14.80 7.71 -7.70
C PHE A 123 -15.80 8.83 -7.37
N GLY A 124 -15.81 9.92 -8.15
CA GLY A 124 -16.49 11.15 -7.82
C GLY A 124 -15.77 11.92 -6.71
N HIS A 125 -15.96 13.24 -6.68
CA HIS A 125 -15.59 14.02 -5.51
C HIS A 125 -16.62 13.73 -4.41
N PHE A 126 -16.15 13.22 -3.26
CA PHE A 126 -16.94 13.29 -2.04
C PHE A 126 -17.04 14.77 -1.66
N GLY A 127 -18.16 15.41 -2.00
CA GLY A 127 -18.53 16.73 -1.47
C GLY A 127 -18.83 16.68 0.01
#